data_AF-A0A3P6AR95-F1
#
_entry.id   AF-A0A3P6AR95-F1
#
_cell.length_a   1.000
_cell.length_b   1.000
_cell.length_c   1.000
_cell.angle_alpha   90.00
_cell.angle_beta   90.00
_cell.angle_gamma   90.00
#
_symmetry.space_group_name_H-M   'P 1'
#
loop_
_entity.id
_entity.type
_entity.pdbx_description
1 polymer ?
#
loop_
_entity_poly.entity_id
_entity_poly.type
_entity_poly.pdbx_seq_one_letter_code
_entity_poly.pdbx_strand_id
1 'polypeptide(L)'
;MPIPTYFMINSMETGQFERTLIVAEERSFVEYIEGCTVPYDTNKLHAAVVELYCREGAKIKYSTVQKAYVGYEQGKGGIYNFLTEVMQVETGYAITWKYPSMVLESDDSVGEFYSVALTNNYQQADTGTTMIHKGKNTKSRIISKGI
;
A
#
# COMPACT_ATOMS: atom_id res chain seq x y z
N MET A 1 -6.89 -0.78 -19.69
CA MET A 1 -6.17 -2.01 -19.26
C MET A 1 -5.35 -1.63 -18.04
N PRO A 2 -5.28 -2.46 -16.97
CA PRO A 2 -4.46 -2.17 -15.80
C PRO A 2 -2.97 -2.06 -16.16
N ILE A 3 -2.23 -1.27 -15.39
CA ILE A 3 -0.77 -1.17 -15.46
C ILE A 3 -0.21 -2.03 -14.31
N PRO A 4 0.24 -3.26 -14.56
CA PRO A 4 0.89 -4.07 -13.55
C PRO A 4 2.36 -3.67 -13.42
N THR A 5 2.81 -3.53 -12.18
CA THR A 5 4.22 -3.40 -11.81
C THR A 5 4.51 -4.44 -10.74
N TYR A 6 5.62 -5.14 -10.91
CA TYR A 6 6.01 -6.20 -10.00
C TYR A 6 7.49 -6.04 -9.68
N PHE A 7 7.78 -5.74 -8.42
CA PHE A 7 9.12 -5.58 -7.90
C PHE A 7 9.57 -6.90 -7.27
N MET A 8 10.69 -7.43 -7.75
CA MET A 8 11.32 -8.63 -7.20
C MET A 8 12.65 -8.25 -6.56
N ILE A 9 12.77 -8.45 -5.25
CA ILE A 9 14.02 -8.18 -4.53
C ILE A 9 14.93 -9.39 -4.67
N ASN A 10 15.95 -9.31 -5.55
CA ASN A 10 16.92 -10.40 -5.80
C ASN A 10 18.31 -10.19 -5.15
N SER A 11 18.58 -9.06 -4.51
CA SER A 11 19.90 -8.76 -3.91
C SER A 11 19.96 -9.12 -2.43
N MET A 12 21.08 -9.71 -1.98
CA MET A 12 21.27 -10.27 -0.64
C MET A 12 21.36 -9.22 0.48
N GLU A 13 21.90 -8.02 0.21
CA GLU A 13 22.18 -6.97 1.21
C GLU A 13 21.71 -5.58 0.78
N THR A 14 20.41 -5.41 0.50
CA THR A 14 19.87 -4.10 0.09
C THR A 14 18.53 -3.82 0.74
N GLY A 15 18.35 -2.58 1.24
CA GLY A 15 17.01 -2.01 1.45
C GLY A 15 16.42 -1.56 0.11
N GLN A 16 15.10 -1.73 -0.06
CA GLN A 16 14.38 -1.17 -1.21
C GLN A 16 13.76 0.15 -0.81
N PHE A 17 14.11 1.19 -1.57
CA PHE A 17 13.52 2.50 -1.48
C PHE A 17 12.90 2.81 -2.82
N GLU A 18 11.59 3.01 -2.86
CA GLU A 18 10.88 3.33 -4.09
C GLU A 18 9.94 4.50 -3.92
N ARG A 19 9.72 5.21 -5.03
CA ARG A 19 8.80 6.34 -5.08
C ARG A 19 7.94 6.23 -6.32
N THR A 20 6.64 6.11 -6.12
CA THR A 20 5.64 6.04 -7.17
C THR A 20 4.87 7.36 -7.20
N LEU A 21 4.85 8.04 -8.35
CA LEU A 21 4.02 9.21 -8.61
C LEU A 21 3.06 8.89 -9.74
N ILE A 22 1.76 8.94 -9.47
CA ILE A 22 0.70 8.77 -10.48
C ILE A 22 -0.10 10.06 -10.56
N VAL A 23 -0.18 10.62 -11.76
CA VAL A 23 -1.00 11.79 -12.07
C VAL A 23 -2.10 11.37 -13.03
N ALA A 24 -3.35 11.44 -12.59
CA ALA A 24 -4.52 11.22 -13.41
C ALA A 24 -5.11 12.56 -13.83
N GLU A 25 -4.94 12.90 -15.11
CA GLU A 25 -5.47 14.12 -15.72
C GLU A 25 -7.00 14.15 -15.77
N GLU A 26 -7.60 15.29 -16.09
CA GLU A 26 -9.05 15.47 -16.07
C GLU A 26 -9.80 14.38 -16.84
N ARG A 27 -10.87 13.84 -16.22
CA ARG A 27 -11.73 12.79 -16.79
C ARG A 27 -10.97 11.53 -17.23
N SER A 28 -9.75 11.33 -16.74
CA SER A 28 -8.95 10.13 -17.03
C SER A 28 -9.25 8.99 -16.05
N PHE A 29 -8.86 7.78 -16.45
CA PHE A 29 -8.94 6.61 -15.59
C PHE A 29 -7.62 5.86 -15.63
N VAL A 30 -7.08 5.55 -14.45
CA VAL A 30 -5.89 4.71 -14.30
C VAL A 30 -6.16 3.62 -13.27
N GLU A 31 -5.77 2.40 -13.62
CA GLU A 31 -5.73 1.26 -12.72
C GLU A 31 -4.29 0.78 -12.65
N TYR A 32 -3.69 0.88 -11.46
CA TYR A 32 -2.31 0.51 -11.19
C TYR A 32 -2.27 -0.60 -10.16
N ILE A 33 -1.52 -1.65 -10.48
CA ILE A 33 -1.37 -2.82 -9.61
C ILE A 33 0.11 -2.94 -9.26
N GLU A 34 0.43 -2.90 -7.98
CA GLU A 34 1.79 -3.11 -7.48
C GLU A 34 1.89 -4.44 -6.74
N GLY A 35 2.93 -5.20 -7.06
CA GLY A 35 3.27 -6.40 -6.31
C GLY A 35 4.73 -6.38 -5.88
N CYS A 36 4.99 -6.89 -4.69
CA CYS A 36 6.34 -7.12 -4.20
C CYS A 36 6.47 -8.55 -3.70
N THR A 37 7.58 -9.21 -3.99
CA THR A 37 7.93 -10.49 -3.38
C THR A 37 9.42 -10.56 -3.09
N VAL A 38 9.73 -11.12 -1.92
CA VAL A 38 11.10 -11.20 -1.40
C VAL A 38 11.36 -12.63 -0.92
N PRO A 39 12.30 -13.36 -1.54
CA PRO A 39 12.52 -14.78 -1.27
C PRO A 39 13.66 -15.08 -0.26
N TYR A 40 14.10 -14.10 0.54
CA TYR A 40 15.29 -14.24 1.39
C TYR A 40 15.03 -14.08 2.88
N ASP A 41 15.88 -14.73 3.67
CA ASP A 41 15.73 -15.01 5.11
C ASP A 41 16.39 -13.97 6.04
N THR A 42 17.02 -12.93 5.46
CA THR A 42 17.67 -11.85 6.23
C THR A 42 16.73 -10.68 6.47
N ASN A 43 16.93 -9.94 7.57
CA ASN A 43 16.16 -8.72 7.85
C ASN A 43 16.39 -7.70 6.73
N LYS A 44 15.32 -7.24 6.09
CA LYS A 44 15.37 -6.21 5.04
C LYS A 44 14.37 -5.10 5.30
N LEU A 45 14.71 -3.89 4.87
CA LEU A 45 13.83 -2.73 4.92
C LEU A 45 13.22 -2.50 3.54
N HIS A 46 11.89 -2.48 3.48
CA HIS A 46 11.14 -1.92 2.37
C HIS A 46 10.50 -0.62 2.86
N ALA A 47 10.90 0.50 2.28
CA ALA A 47 10.29 1.80 2.54
C ALA A 47 9.94 2.47 1.22
N ALA A 48 8.65 2.71 0.98
CA ALA A 48 8.19 3.39 -0.23
C ALA A 48 7.36 4.63 0.05
N VAL A 49 7.38 5.52 -0.92
CA VAL A 49 6.52 6.69 -0.98
C VAL A 49 5.62 6.58 -2.19
N VAL A 50 4.31 6.71 -1.99
CA VAL A 50 3.33 6.69 -3.08
C VAL A 50 2.56 8.00 -3.04
N GLU A 51 2.58 8.71 -4.16
CA GLU A 51 1.87 9.97 -4.38
C GLU A 51 0.90 9.80 -5.54
N LEU A 52 -0.38 10.04 -5.26
CA LEU A 52 -1.46 9.93 -6.24
C LEU A 52 -2.15 11.30 -6.37
N TYR A 53 -2.11 11.88 -7.56
CA TYR A 53 -2.80 13.14 -7.86
C TYR A 53 -3.95 12.89 -8.83
N CYS A 54 -5.18 13.13 -8.38
CA CYS A 54 -6.40 12.86 -9.13
C CYS A 54 -7.11 14.17 -9.49
N ARG A 55 -7.14 14.52 -10.78
CA ARG A 55 -7.82 15.74 -11.26
C ARG A 55 -9.33 15.57 -11.37
N GLU A 56 -10.00 16.64 -11.79
CA GLU A 56 -11.45 16.70 -11.89
C GLU A 56 -12.02 15.61 -12.80
N GLY A 57 -13.03 14.90 -12.29
CA GLY A 57 -13.68 13.78 -12.98
C GLY A 57 -12.77 12.57 -13.23
N ALA A 58 -11.51 12.60 -12.76
CA ALA A 58 -10.58 11.50 -12.92
C ALA A 58 -10.82 10.42 -11.86
N LYS A 59 -10.31 9.21 -12.12
CA LYS A 59 -10.36 8.10 -11.17
C LYS A 59 -9.06 7.31 -11.17
N ILE A 60 -8.49 7.16 -9.98
CA ILE A 60 -7.33 6.30 -9.71
C ILE A 60 -7.80 5.06 -8.95
N LYS A 61 -7.51 3.89 -9.48
CA LYS A 61 -7.58 2.62 -8.75
C LYS A 61 -6.17 2.12 -8.50
N TYR A 62 -5.71 2.23 -7.27
CA TYR A 62 -4.41 1.76 -6.84
C TYR A 62 -4.59 0.51 -5.98
N SER A 63 -3.98 -0.59 -6.37
CA SER A 63 -4.14 -1.88 -5.70
C SER A 63 -2.81 -2.57 -5.50
N THR A 64 -2.60 -3.11 -4.31
CA THR A 64 -1.31 -3.71 -3.97
C THR A 64 -1.48 -5.08 -3.37
N VAL A 65 -0.57 -5.96 -3.78
CA VAL A 65 -0.51 -7.34 -3.30
C VAL A 65 0.92 -7.59 -2.87
N GLN A 66 1.13 -7.51 -1.57
CA GLN A 66 2.45 -7.62 -0.99
C GLN A 66 2.58 -8.92 -0.21
N LYS A 67 3.47 -9.80 -0.69
CA LYS A 67 3.74 -11.10 -0.08
C LYS A 67 5.24 -11.23 0.19
N ALA A 68 5.63 -11.19 1.45
CA ALA A 68 7.01 -11.40 1.87
C ALA A 68 7.26 -12.80 2.45
N TYR A 69 8.54 -13.17 2.55
CA TYR A 69 8.97 -14.36 3.26
C TYR A 69 8.79 -14.20 4.77
N VAL A 70 8.03 -15.12 5.36
CA VAL A 70 7.81 -15.23 6.80
C VAL A 70 9.12 -15.72 7.40
N GLY A 71 9.85 -14.85 8.11
CA GLY A 71 11.03 -15.28 8.87
C GLY A 71 10.71 -16.44 9.84
N TYR A 72 11.72 -16.93 10.55
CA TYR A 72 11.61 -18.11 11.40
C TYR A 72 10.46 -18.01 12.43
N GLU A 73 9.81 -19.14 12.74
CA GLU A 73 8.69 -19.28 13.69
C GLU A 73 8.93 -18.67 15.09
N GLN A 74 10.18 -18.30 15.42
CA GLN A 74 10.61 -17.70 16.68
C GLN A 74 10.89 -16.18 16.58
N GLY A 75 10.49 -15.51 15.49
CA GLY A 75 10.63 -14.05 15.33
C GLY A 75 12.04 -13.56 14.97
N LYS A 76 12.89 -14.42 14.39
CA LYS A 76 14.18 -14.01 13.80
C LYS A 76 14.02 -13.90 12.28
N GLY A 77 14.51 -12.82 11.67
CA GLY A 77 14.37 -12.59 10.23
C GLY A 77 13.08 -11.84 9.84
N GLY A 78 13.00 -11.42 8.58
CA GLY A 78 11.79 -10.86 7.97
C GLY A 78 11.85 -9.38 7.59
N ILE A 79 10.79 -8.90 6.95
CA ILE A 79 10.82 -7.62 6.23
C ILE A 79 10.00 -6.58 6.97
N TYR A 80 10.56 -5.38 7.11
CA TYR A 80 9.85 -4.20 7.60
C TYR A 80 9.19 -3.49 6.42
N ASN A 81 7.89 -3.25 6.53
CA ASN A 81 7.06 -2.76 5.43
C ASN A 81 6.45 -1.39 5.72
N PHE A 82 6.96 -0.36 5.07
CA PHE A 82 6.47 1.02 5.19
C PHE A 82 6.00 1.52 3.82
N LEU A 83 4.72 1.37 3.49
CA LEU A 83 4.09 1.92 2.28
C LEU A 83 2.75 2.61 2.58
N THR A 84 2.18 3.27 1.58
CA THR A 84 0.93 4.04 1.64
C THR A 84 0.10 3.74 0.40
N GLU A 85 -1.00 2.98 0.51
CA GLU A 85 -1.72 2.38 -0.63
C GLU A 85 -3.25 2.41 -0.45
N VAL A 86 -4.03 2.65 -1.52
CA VAL A 86 -5.49 2.86 -1.43
C VAL A 86 -6.29 1.55 -1.29
N MET A 87 -5.86 0.48 -1.94
CA MET A 87 -6.37 -0.88 -1.70
C MET A 87 -5.18 -1.80 -1.46
N GLN A 88 -5.19 -2.53 -0.35
CA GLN A 88 -4.05 -3.35 0.07
C GLN A 88 -4.47 -4.76 0.50
N VAL A 89 -3.66 -5.73 0.10
CA VAL A 89 -3.64 -7.10 0.63
C VAL A 89 -2.21 -7.43 1.02
N GLU A 90 -2.00 -7.76 2.29
CA GLU A 90 -0.65 -7.92 2.84
C GLU A 90 -0.50 -9.16 3.70
N THR A 91 0.65 -9.83 3.52
CA THR A 91 1.04 -10.99 4.31
C THR A 91 2.55 -11.19 4.28
N GLY A 92 3.10 -11.76 5.36
CA GLY A 92 4.45 -12.32 5.35
C GLY A 92 5.58 -11.37 5.76
N TYR A 93 5.26 -10.19 6.28
CA TYR A 93 6.24 -9.23 6.81
C TYR A 93 6.45 -9.44 8.32
N ALA A 94 7.65 -9.17 8.82
CA ALA A 94 7.92 -9.25 10.27
C ALA A 94 7.24 -8.09 11.00
N ILE A 95 7.35 -6.89 10.45
CA ILE A 95 6.61 -5.71 10.90
C ILE A 95 6.05 -4.99 9.68
N THR A 96 4.75 -4.71 9.69
CA THR A 96 4.11 -3.80 8.74
C THR A 96 3.68 -2.54 9.48
N TRP A 97 4.01 -1.37 8.94
CA TRP A 97 3.52 -0.09 9.45
C TRP A 97 3.09 0.84 8.31
N LYS A 98 1.77 1.01 8.13
CA LYS A 98 1.21 1.68 6.94
C LYS A 98 -0.04 2.50 7.23
N TYR A 99 -0.05 3.74 6.73
CA TYR A 99 -1.12 4.71 6.96
C TYR A 99 -1.45 5.50 5.69
N PRO A 100 -2.10 4.86 4.70
CA PRO A 100 -2.49 5.51 3.48
C PRO A 100 -3.44 6.65 3.76
N SER A 101 -3.16 7.82 3.20
CA SER A 101 -3.92 9.03 3.47
C SER A 101 -4.55 9.56 2.20
N MET A 102 -5.82 9.98 2.29
CA MET A 102 -6.51 10.68 1.20
C MET A 102 -6.96 12.06 1.67
N VAL A 103 -6.66 13.06 0.85
CA VAL A 103 -7.15 14.42 1.03
C VAL A 103 -8.24 14.68 0.01
N LEU A 104 -9.48 14.75 0.48
CA LEU A 104 -10.67 15.04 -0.31
C LEU A 104 -10.85 16.56 -0.40
N GLU A 105 -10.05 17.18 -1.25
CA GLU A 105 -9.93 18.64 -1.35
C GLU A 105 -11.08 19.29 -2.12
N SER A 106 -11.52 18.68 -3.22
CA SER A 106 -12.59 19.20 -4.07
C SER A 106 -13.99 18.82 -3.58
N ASP A 107 -14.97 19.64 -3.91
CA ASP A 107 -16.39 19.34 -3.69
C ASP A 107 -16.78 18.04 -4.39
N ASP A 108 -17.69 17.28 -3.76
CA ASP A 108 -18.22 15.99 -4.22
C ASP A 108 -17.17 14.87 -4.43
N SER A 109 -15.93 15.07 -3.97
CA SER A 109 -14.87 14.05 -4.07
C SER A 109 -15.12 12.83 -3.18
N VAL A 110 -14.71 11.66 -3.67
CA VAL A 110 -14.96 10.36 -3.03
C VAL A 110 -13.65 9.59 -2.85
N GLY A 111 -13.39 9.15 -1.62
CA GLY A 111 -12.28 8.28 -1.27
C GLY A 111 -12.75 6.91 -0.81
N GLU A 112 -12.08 5.83 -1.22
CA GLU A 112 -12.39 4.49 -0.75
C GLU A 112 -11.12 3.72 -0.40
N PHE A 113 -11.04 3.20 0.82
CA PHE A 113 -9.94 2.38 1.29
C PHE A 113 -10.40 0.97 1.64
N TYR A 114 -9.64 -0.01 1.16
CA TYR A 114 -9.89 -1.43 1.40
C TYR A 114 -8.60 -2.10 1.85
N SER A 115 -8.61 -2.74 3.02
CA SER A 115 -7.45 -3.41 3.60
C SER A 115 -7.78 -4.83 4.03
N VAL A 116 -6.89 -5.76 3.67
CA VAL A 116 -6.80 -7.09 4.28
C VAL A 116 -5.37 -7.31 4.76
N ALA A 117 -5.19 -7.46 6.07
CA ALA A 117 -3.89 -7.72 6.67
C ALA A 117 -3.91 -9.09 7.35
N LEU A 118 -2.96 -9.96 7.00
CA LEU A 118 -2.80 -11.29 7.61
C LEU A 118 -1.49 -11.34 8.40
N THR A 119 -1.59 -11.59 9.71
CA THR A 119 -0.44 -11.81 10.59
C THR A 119 -0.42 -13.22 11.14
N ASN A 120 0.76 -13.80 11.32
CA ASN A 120 0.95 -15.10 11.94
C ASN A 120 2.17 -15.10 12.86
N ASN A 121 2.22 -16.02 13.83
CA ASN A 121 3.33 -16.15 14.79
C ASN A 121 3.69 -14.82 15.49
N TYR A 122 4.92 -14.33 15.31
CA TYR A 122 5.46 -13.12 15.93
C TYR A 122 5.38 -11.88 15.03
N GLN A 123 4.63 -11.93 13.94
CA GLN A 123 4.45 -10.79 13.04
C GLN A 123 3.63 -9.69 13.71
N GLN A 124 3.97 -8.45 13.42
CA GLN A 124 3.26 -7.27 13.91
C GLN A 124 2.77 -6.45 12.72
N ALA A 125 1.50 -6.07 12.71
CA ALA A 125 0.96 -5.19 11.69
C ALA A 125 0.23 -4.03 12.37
N ASP A 126 0.75 -2.83 12.15
CA ASP A 126 0.12 -1.58 12.51
C ASP A 126 -0.32 -0.90 11.21
N THR A 127 -1.58 -1.16 10.81
CA THR A 127 -2.12 -0.67 9.54
C THR A 127 -3.40 0.10 9.77
N GLY A 128 -3.53 1.22 9.09
CA GLY A 128 -4.69 2.09 9.18
C GLY A 128 -4.86 2.88 7.90
N THR A 129 -5.71 3.90 7.94
CA THR A 129 -5.84 4.90 6.87
C THR A 129 -6.30 6.21 7.48
N THR A 130 -6.06 7.34 6.81
CA THR A 130 -6.58 8.65 7.21
C THR A 130 -7.34 9.30 6.05
N MET A 131 -8.58 9.70 6.30
CA MET A 131 -9.44 10.40 5.33
C MET A 131 -9.62 11.85 5.80
N ILE A 132 -9.15 12.81 5.01
CA ILE A 132 -9.18 14.23 5.33
C ILE A 132 -10.19 14.92 4.41
N HIS A 133 -11.35 15.30 4.97
CA HIS A 133 -12.42 15.98 4.24
C HIS A 133 -12.23 17.49 4.27
N LYS A 134 -12.11 18.13 3.10
CA LYS A 134 -12.05 19.60 2.97
C LYS A 134 -13.16 20.16 2.08
N GLY A 135 -13.47 19.47 0.98
CA GLY A 135 -14.55 19.87 0.06
C GLY A 135 -15.95 19.61 0.61
N LYS A 136 -16.95 20.28 0.04
CA LYS A 136 -18.37 20.06 0.34
C LYS A 136 -18.82 18.70 -0.18
N ASN A 137 -19.77 18.07 0.50
CA ASN A 137 -20.39 16.79 0.09
C ASN A 137 -19.40 15.63 -0.15
N THR A 138 -18.19 15.72 0.38
CA THR A 138 -17.17 14.68 0.23
C THR A 138 -17.56 13.42 0.96
N LYS A 139 -17.19 12.25 0.40
CA LYS A 139 -17.55 10.94 0.95
C LYS A 139 -16.33 10.06 1.08
N SER A 140 -16.24 9.30 2.17
CA SER A 140 -15.21 8.29 2.33
C SER A 140 -15.80 6.95 2.74
N ARG A 141 -15.21 5.86 2.25
CA ARG A 141 -15.51 4.50 2.73
C ARG A 141 -14.22 3.82 3.17
N ILE A 142 -14.23 3.23 4.36
CA ILE A 142 -13.11 2.48 4.92
C ILE A 142 -13.61 1.07 5.22
N ILE A 143 -12.94 0.07 4.64
CA ILE A 143 -13.14 -1.34 5.00
C ILE A 143 -11.78 -1.92 5.37
N SER A 144 -11.65 -2.42 6.59
CA SER A 144 -10.45 -3.11 7.05
C SER A 144 -10.81 -4.48 7.60
N LYS A 145 -10.02 -5.50 7.23
CA LYS A 145 -10.11 -6.86 7.75
C LYS A 145 -8.72 -7.33 8.17
N GLY A 146 -8.47 -7.35 9.48
CA GLY A 146 -7.31 -8.04 10.06
C GLY A 146 -7.62 -9.51 10.30
N ILE A 147 -6.67 -10.38 10.01
CA ILE A 147 -6.74 -11.84 10.17
C ILE A 147 -5.50 -12.33 10.91
#